data_AF-A0A3R7HCT8-F1
#
_entry.id   AF-A0A3R7HCT8-F1
#
_cell.length_a   1.000
_cell.length_b   1.000
_cell.length_c   1.000
_cell.angle_alpha   90.00
_cell.angle_beta   90.00
_cell.angle_gamma   90.00
#
_symmetry.space_group_name_H-M   'P 1'
#
loop_
_entity.id
_entity.type
_entity.pdbx_description
1 polymer ?
#
loop_
_entity_poly.entity_id
_entity_poly.type
_entity_poly.pdbx_seq_one_letter_code
_entity_poly.pdbx_strand_id
1 'polypeptide(L)'
;MPTAAISLAARPVETSQVSQVFLDDLLHVLSADELRAAPVPPDLRERLVASAEECRRAGALSDAYWACYRRSPRGLAPDAEQLRSLWAEEMPRHLPGYLAYRTQVFAKLLFEPTYQYHAGISANDLGLKPSNTRLAATLETYVNGAVRDLPLLFAGWFWLTVALVLALRPGRGLFALPVRALGISSAAYILGYFPIVPVSDYRYVYWPAIAGTLALLLRWLERAAPPAAAPGPGPARAARSEPGGAVPDPA
;
A
#
# COMPACT_ATOMS: atom_id res chain seq x y z
N MET A 1 10.97 -27.55 4.43
CA MET A 1 11.18 -28.70 3.51
C MET A 1 10.53 -28.55 2.12
N PRO A 2 9.35 -27.92 1.92
CA PRO A 2 8.77 -27.78 0.56
C PRO A 2 9.55 -26.83 -0.36
N THR A 3 10.01 -25.70 0.18
CA THR A 3 10.60 -24.60 -0.60
C THR A 3 11.91 -24.98 -1.27
N ALA A 4 12.76 -25.78 -0.61
CA ALA A 4 14.04 -26.22 -1.17
C ALA A 4 13.84 -27.20 -2.34
N ALA A 5 12.93 -28.17 -2.20
CA ALA A 5 12.60 -29.11 -3.27
C ALA A 5 11.94 -28.41 -4.47
N ILE A 6 11.02 -27.46 -4.22
CA ILE A 6 10.39 -26.65 -5.26
C ILE A 6 11.44 -25.77 -5.96
N SER A 7 12.36 -25.14 -5.22
CA SER A 7 13.41 -24.31 -5.81
C SER A 7 14.40 -25.12 -6.64
N LEU A 8 14.72 -26.34 -6.22
CA LEU A 8 15.62 -27.24 -6.96
C LEU A 8 14.99 -27.72 -8.29
N ALA A 9 13.68 -28.00 -8.27
CA ALA A 9 12.93 -28.44 -9.43
C ALA A 9 12.60 -27.29 -10.40
N ALA A 10 12.17 -26.14 -9.87
CA ALA A 10 11.71 -25.01 -10.66
C ALA A 10 12.85 -24.07 -11.11
N ARG A 11 14.01 -24.11 -10.43
CA ARG A 11 15.16 -23.22 -10.66
C ARG A 11 14.72 -21.77 -10.93
N PRO A 12 14.00 -21.14 -9.99
CA PRO A 12 13.42 -19.83 -10.22
C PRO A 12 14.52 -18.83 -10.57
N VAL A 13 14.30 -18.06 -11.62
CA VAL A 13 15.21 -16.97 -12.00
C VAL A 13 15.11 -15.90 -10.92
N GLU A 14 16.25 -15.45 -10.41
CA GLU A 14 16.30 -14.35 -9.46
C GLU A 14 15.69 -13.11 -10.13
N THR A 15 14.68 -12.50 -9.48
CA THR A 15 14.04 -11.28 -9.98
C THR A 15 14.30 -10.16 -8.99
N SER A 16 14.95 -9.09 -9.44
CA SER A 16 15.17 -7.91 -8.60
C SER A 16 14.01 -6.93 -8.77
N GLN A 17 12.87 -7.22 -8.15
CA GLN A 17 11.67 -6.37 -8.23
C GLN A 17 11.92 -4.97 -7.67
N VAL A 18 12.69 -4.86 -6.58
CA VAL A 18 13.07 -3.56 -6.00
C VAL A 18 13.88 -2.72 -7.00
N SER A 19 14.70 -3.34 -7.87
CA SER A 19 15.44 -2.59 -8.89
C SER A 19 14.54 -1.89 -9.92
N GLN A 20 13.25 -2.24 -10.04
CA GLN A 20 12.32 -1.48 -10.87
C GLN A 20 12.09 -0.07 -10.31
N VAL A 21 12.07 0.07 -8.98
CA VAL A 21 11.94 1.36 -8.29
C VAL A 21 13.14 2.26 -8.59
N PHE A 22 14.35 1.69 -8.55
CA PHE A 22 15.59 2.41 -8.88
C PHE A 22 15.66 2.77 -10.36
N LEU A 23 15.28 1.83 -11.23
CA LEU A 23 15.20 2.07 -12.67
C LEU A 23 14.25 3.23 -12.99
N ASP A 24 13.02 3.20 -12.46
CA ASP A 24 12.03 4.26 -12.67
C ASP A 24 12.58 5.63 -12.28
N ASP A 25 13.16 5.74 -11.08
CA ASP A 25 13.74 6.99 -10.61
C ASP A 25 14.85 7.49 -11.53
N LEU A 26 15.80 6.62 -11.88
CA LEU A 26 16.92 7.00 -12.74
C LEU A 26 16.44 7.51 -14.10
N LEU A 27 15.42 6.87 -14.69
CA LEU A 27 14.93 7.23 -16.02
C LEU A 27 14.10 8.52 -16.05
N HIS A 28 13.46 8.89 -14.94
CA HIS A 28 12.58 10.07 -14.88
C HIS A 28 13.20 11.27 -14.16
N VAL A 29 14.19 11.05 -13.30
CA VAL A 29 14.90 12.12 -12.58
C VAL A 29 16.12 12.61 -13.36
N LEU A 30 16.86 11.72 -14.01
CA LEU A 30 18.07 12.09 -14.75
C LEU A 30 17.76 12.47 -16.20
N SER A 31 18.51 13.44 -16.71
CA SER A 31 18.52 13.78 -18.13
C SER A 31 19.23 12.70 -18.96
N ALA A 32 19.00 12.72 -20.27
CA ALA A 32 19.69 11.81 -21.18
C ALA A 32 21.21 12.02 -21.17
N ASP A 33 21.68 13.26 -20.95
CA ASP A 33 23.12 13.57 -20.89
C ASP A 33 23.77 13.04 -19.62
N GLU A 34 23.09 13.15 -18.48
CA GLU A 34 23.54 12.54 -17.21
C GLU A 34 23.60 11.01 -17.32
N LEU A 35 22.59 10.39 -17.94
CA LEU A 35 22.60 8.95 -18.21
C LEU A 35 23.74 8.54 -19.16
N ARG A 36 24.09 9.37 -20.16
CA ARG A 36 25.25 9.14 -21.04
C ARG A 36 26.59 9.29 -20.31
N ALA A 37 26.64 10.13 -19.28
CA ALA A 37 27.82 10.32 -18.45
C ALA A 37 27.95 9.28 -17.31
N ALA A 38 26.87 8.56 -16.99
CA ALA A 38 26.81 7.67 -15.83
C ALA A 38 27.95 6.64 -15.78
N PRO A 39 28.57 6.41 -14.60
CA PRO A 39 29.70 5.48 -14.43
C PRO A 39 29.26 4.00 -14.36
N VAL A 40 28.49 3.55 -15.35
CA VAL A 40 28.01 2.17 -15.48
C VAL A 40 28.56 1.50 -16.75
N PRO A 41 28.53 0.16 -16.85
CA PRO A 41 28.97 -0.55 -18.06
C PRO A 41 28.29 -0.02 -19.32
N PRO A 42 28.99 0.04 -20.48
CA PRO A 42 28.46 0.61 -21.72
C PRO A 42 27.09 0.05 -22.12
N ASP A 43 26.90 -1.26 -22.04
CA ASP A 43 25.64 -1.91 -22.41
C ASP A 43 24.46 -1.48 -21.54
N LEU A 44 24.67 -1.34 -20.22
CA LEU A 44 23.64 -0.86 -19.31
C LEU A 44 23.35 0.62 -19.56
N ARG A 45 24.39 1.41 -19.82
CA ARG A 45 24.26 2.83 -20.15
C ARG A 45 23.40 3.07 -21.39
N GLU A 46 23.69 2.34 -22.47
CA GLU A 46 22.92 2.42 -23.71
C GLU A 46 21.45 2.04 -23.46
N ARG A 47 21.20 0.97 -22.68
CA ARG A 47 19.84 0.58 -22.30
C ARG A 47 19.13 1.68 -21.50
N LEU A 48 19.78 2.30 -20.53
CA LEU A 48 19.18 3.38 -19.73
C LEU A 48 18.82 4.59 -20.59
N VAL A 49 19.74 5.06 -21.44
CA VAL A 49 19.50 6.20 -22.34
C VAL A 49 18.35 5.90 -23.30
N ALA A 50 18.37 4.74 -23.95
CA ALA A 50 17.30 4.35 -24.87
C ALA A 50 15.95 4.21 -24.16
N SER A 51 15.93 3.67 -22.92
CA SER A 51 14.70 3.52 -22.14
C SER A 51 14.13 4.85 -21.67
N ALA A 52 14.98 5.81 -21.29
CA ALA A 52 14.54 7.16 -20.91
C ALA A 52 13.90 7.89 -22.11
N GLU A 53 14.50 7.75 -23.30
CA GLU A 53 13.94 8.30 -24.54
C GLU A 53 12.61 7.63 -24.90
N GLU A 54 12.51 6.31 -24.76
CA GLU A 54 11.27 5.55 -25.00
C GLU A 54 10.16 5.95 -24.02
N CYS A 55 10.44 6.05 -22.71
CA CYS A 55 9.44 6.47 -21.73
C CYS A 55 8.87 7.85 -22.02
N ARG A 56 9.74 8.81 -22.40
CA ARG A 56 9.28 10.13 -22.85
C ARG A 56 8.40 10.04 -24.09
N ARG A 57 8.75 9.19 -25.05
CA ARG A 57 7.97 9.01 -26.29
C ARG A 57 6.61 8.37 -26.03
N ALA A 58 6.55 7.39 -25.13
CA ALA A 58 5.33 6.68 -24.75
C ALA A 58 4.46 7.45 -23.75
N GLY A 59 4.99 8.53 -23.13
CA GLY A 59 4.31 9.22 -22.04
C GLY A 59 4.15 8.37 -20.78
N ALA A 60 5.03 7.38 -20.59
CA ALA A 60 5.03 6.54 -19.41
C ALA A 60 5.59 7.34 -18.23
N LEU A 61 4.76 7.55 -17.19
CA LEU A 61 5.17 8.25 -15.96
C LEU A 61 5.86 7.32 -14.95
N SER A 62 5.60 6.02 -15.05
CA SER A 62 6.12 5.01 -14.14
C SER A 62 6.07 3.65 -14.83
N ASP A 63 6.46 2.59 -14.12
CA ASP A 63 6.44 1.22 -14.62
C ASP A 63 7.36 1.00 -15.85
N ALA A 64 8.48 1.71 -15.87
CA ALA A 64 9.40 1.75 -17.01
C ALA A 64 9.90 0.35 -17.40
N TYR A 65 10.06 -0.56 -16.43
CA TYR A 65 10.47 -1.93 -16.72
C TYR A 65 9.55 -2.64 -17.73
N TRP A 66 8.25 -2.38 -17.66
CA TRP A 66 7.26 -2.96 -18.58
C TRP A 66 6.95 -2.05 -19.76
N ALA A 67 6.94 -0.73 -19.54
CA ALA A 67 6.53 0.23 -20.56
C ALA A 67 7.62 0.58 -21.59
N CYS A 68 8.89 0.67 -21.18
CA CYS A 68 9.94 1.26 -22.01
C CYS A 68 11.29 0.53 -21.96
N TYR A 69 11.54 -0.27 -20.93
CA TYR A 69 12.84 -0.89 -20.72
C TYR A 69 13.06 -2.07 -21.67
N ARG A 70 14.26 -2.14 -22.25
CA ARG A 70 14.67 -3.29 -23.07
C ARG A 70 15.00 -4.48 -22.15
N ARG A 71 13.98 -5.27 -21.83
CA ARG A 71 14.03 -6.42 -20.92
C ARG A 71 15.01 -7.50 -21.39
N SER A 72 15.81 -8.00 -20.45
CA SER A 72 16.63 -9.20 -20.62
C SER A 72 15.85 -10.47 -20.23
N PRO A 73 16.16 -11.66 -20.79
CA PRO A 73 15.59 -12.92 -20.32
C PRO A 73 15.83 -13.20 -18.82
N ARG A 74 16.85 -12.56 -18.22
CA ARG A 74 17.15 -12.64 -16.78
C ARG A 74 16.56 -11.48 -15.96
N GLY A 75 15.66 -10.71 -16.56
CA GLY A 75 15.07 -9.52 -15.94
C GLY A 75 16.13 -8.49 -15.54
N LEU A 76 15.94 -7.84 -14.39
CA LEU A 76 16.87 -6.85 -13.84
C LEU A 76 17.97 -7.42 -12.95
N ALA A 77 17.95 -8.72 -12.64
CA ALA A 77 18.93 -9.30 -11.71
C ALA A 77 20.39 -9.04 -12.09
N PRO A 78 20.81 -9.14 -13.37
CA PRO A 78 22.20 -8.85 -13.76
C PRO A 78 22.65 -7.41 -13.52
N ASP A 79 21.71 -6.46 -13.54
CA ASP A 79 22.00 -5.02 -13.44
C ASP A 79 21.63 -4.46 -12.05
N ALA A 80 21.13 -5.29 -11.14
CA ALA A 80 20.47 -4.86 -9.91
C ALA A 80 21.40 -4.04 -9.00
N GLU A 81 22.65 -4.48 -8.86
CA GLU A 81 23.65 -3.78 -8.04
C GLU A 81 24.02 -2.44 -8.66
N GLN A 82 24.30 -2.41 -9.97
CA GLN A 82 24.69 -1.20 -10.68
C GLN A 82 23.57 -0.16 -10.66
N LEU A 83 22.31 -0.58 -10.83
CA LEU A 83 21.14 0.30 -10.71
C LEU A 83 21.03 0.86 -9.29
N ARG A 84 21.19 0.02 -8.26
CA ARG A 84 21.14 0.47 -6.86
C ARG A 84 22.26 1.45 -6.53
N SER A 85 23.49 1.16 -6.93
CA SER A 85 24.65 2.01 -6.67
C SER A 85 24.49 3.37 -7.36
N LEU A 86 24.11 3.37 -8.64
CA LEU A 86 23.87 4.61 -9.38
C LEU A 86 22.72 5.42 -8.75
N TRP A 87 21.62 4.75 -8.39
CA TRP A 87 20.50 5.40 -7.71
C TRP A 87 20.90 6.05 -6.38
N ALA A 88 21.67 5.34 -5.55
CA ALA A 88 22.12 5.83 -4.25
C ALA A 88 23.08 7.02 -4.39
N GLU A 89 23.81 7.09 -5.49
CA GLU A 89 24.68 8.21 -5.82
C GLU A 89 23.88 9.42 -6.34
N GLU A 90 22.96 9.19 -7.27
CA GLU A 90 22.33 10.25 -8.04
C GLU A 90 21.13 10.90 -7.36
N MET A 91 20.27 10.14 -6.68
CA MET A 91 19.05 10.70 -6.09
C MET A 91 19.32 11.78 -5.02
N PRO A 92 20.32 11.63 -4.12
CA PRO A 92 20.65 12.69 -3.18
C PRO A 92 21.17 13.98 -3.84
N ARG A 93 21.78 13.89 -5.02
CA ARG A 93 22.23 15.06 -5.79
C ARG A 93 21.08 15.75 -6.54
N HIS A 94 20.01 15.01 -6.82
CA HIS A 94 18.83 15.47 -7.57
C HIS A 94 17.57 15.59 -6.71
N LEU A 95 17.71 15.87 -5.40
CA LEU A 95 16.60 15.85 -4.44
C LEU A 95 15.33 16.60 -4.89
N PRO A 96 15.39 17.82 -5.45
CA PRO A 96 14.18 18.50 -5.90
C PRO A 96 13.45 17.75 -7.02
N GLY A 97 14.18 17.26 -8.02
CA GLY A 97 13.62 16.48 -9.12
C GLY A 97 13.10 15.12 -8.66
N TYR A 98 13.84 14.46 -7.76
CA TYR A 98 13.43 13.19 -7.16
C TYR A 98 12.13 13.32 -6.36
N LEU A 99 12.03 14.33 -5.48
CA LEU A 99 10.81 14.57 -4.72
C LEU A 99 9.63 14.97 -5.62
N ALA A 100 9.86 15.81 -6.63
CA ALA A 100 8.82 16.17 -7.59
C ALA A 100 8.28 14.93 -8.33
N TYR A 101 9.18 14.07 -8.82
CA TYR A 101 8.82 12.82 -9.46
C TYR A 101 8.03 11.89 -8.53
N ARG A 102 8.53 11.63 -7.31
CA ARG A 102 7.85 10.77 -6.33
C ARG A 102 6.50 11.31 -5.91
N THR A 103 6.37 12.62 -5.74
CA THR A 103 5.07 13.27 -5.51
C THR A 103 4.12 13.06 -6.68
N GLN A 104 4.59 13.16 -7.92
CA GLN A 104 3.76 12.94 -9.10
C GLN A 104 3.25 11.50 -9.21
N VAL A 105 4.13 10.51 -9.05
CA VAL A 105 3.74 9.09 -9.08
C VAL A 105 2.79 8.75 -7.92
N PHE A 106 3.10 9.24 -6.72
CA PHE A 106 2.25 9.01 -5.56
C PHE A 106 0.89 9.71 -5.67
N ALA A 107 0.83 10.92 -6.22
CA ALA A 107 -0.42 11.59 -6.51
C ALA A 107 -1.26 10.79 -7.51
N LYS A 108 -0.62 10.21 -8.55
CA LYS A 108 -1.32 9.32 -9.49
C LYS A 108 -1.90 8.09 -8.79
N LEU A 109 -1.17 7.45 -7.87
CA LEU A 109 -1.71 6.37 -7.04
C LEU A 109 -2.95 6.82 -6.23
N LEU A 110 -2.93 8.03 -5.67
CA LEU A 110 -4.02 8.52 -4.84
C LEU A 110 -5.27 8.93 -5.63
N PHE A 111 -5.09 9.58 -6.77
CA PHE A 111 -6.19 10.23 -7.51
C PHE A 111 -6.61 9.49 -8.78
N GLU A 112 -5.69 8.78 -9.42
CA GLU A 112 -5.90 8.08 -10.68
C GLU A 112 -5.36 6.64 -10.62
N PRO A 113 -5.75 5.84 -9.61
CA PRO A 113 -5.27 4.48 -9.53
C PRO A 113 -5.77 3.66 -10.73
N THR A 114 -4.93 2.75 -11.18
CA THR A 114 -5.19 1.83 -12.29
C THR A 114 -5.45 0.43 -11.75
N TYR A 115 -5.80 -0.51 -12.63
CA TYR A 115 -5.78 -1.93 -12.31
C TYR A 115 -6.67 -2.33 -11.11
N GLN A 116 -7.88 -1.77 -11.05
CA GLN A 116 -8.90 -2.11 -10.04
C GLN A 116 -9.32 -3.57 -10.12
N TYR A 117 -9.27 -4.15 -11.33
CA TYR A 117 -9.56 -5.56 -11.58
C TYR A 117 -8.73 -6.07 -12.77
N HIS A 118 -8.23 -7.31 -12.65
CA HIS A 118 -7.66 -8.03 -13.77
C HIS A 118 -8.62 -9.15 -14.17
N ALA A 119 -9.12 -9.11 -15.40
CA ALA A 119 -10.06 -10.10 -15.89
C ALA A 119 -9.38 -11.44 -16.20
N GLY A 120 -9.75 -12.48 -15.47
CA GLY A 120 -9.38 -13.86 -15.77
C GLY A 120 -7.89 -14.16 -15.60
N ILE A 121 -7.33 -14.90 -16.56
CA ILE A 121 -5.91 -15.27 -16.61
C ILE A 121 -5.34 -14.65 -17.88
N SER A 122 -4.23 -13.91 -17.74
CA SER A 122 -3.48 -13.36 -18.86
C SER A 122 -3.11 -14.45 -19.88
N ALA A 123 -3.05 -14.10 -21.15
CA ALA A 123 -2.57 -15.01 -22.20
C ALA A 123 -1.21 -15.58 -21.80
N ASN A 124 -1.06 -16.90 -21.88
CA ASN A 124 0.11 -17.61 -21.40
C ASN A 124 0.36 -18.86 -22.25
N ASP A 125 1.63 -19.23 -22.38
CA ASP A 125 2.08 -20.37 -23.17
C ASP A 125 1.76 -21.73 -22.51
N LEU A 126 1.25 -21.69 -21.27
CA LEU A 126 0.84 -22.87 -20.50
C LEU A 126 -0.61 -23.28 -20.77
N GLY A 127 -1.34 -22.52 -21.59
CA GLY A 127 -2.74 -22.79 -21.93
C GLY A 127 -3.70 -22.63 -20.74
N LEU A 128 -3.27 -21.97 -19.66
CA LEU A 128 -4.08 -21.75 -18.47
C LEU A 128 -5.22 -20.80 -18.80
N LYS A 129 -6.44 -21.23 -18.48
CA LYS A 129 -7.68 -20.47 -18.65
C LYS A 129 -8.45 -20.47 -17.33
N PRO A 130 -9.28 -19.44 -17.07
CA PRO A 130 -10.20 -19.47 -15.96
C PRO A 130 -11.04 -20.76 -16.01
N SER A 131 -11.09 -21.50 -14.90
CA SER A 131 -11.85 -22.76 -14.81
C SER A 131 -13.35 -22.56 -15.05
N ASN A 132 -13.87 -21.37 -14.73
CA ASN A 132 -15.24 -20.97 -14.99
C ASN A 132 -15.27 -19.56 -15.61
N THR A 133 -15.45 -19.51 -16.93
CA THR A 133 -15.48 -18.25 -17.70
C THR A 133 -16.70 -17.39 -17.37
N ARG A 134 -17.84 -18.00 -17.04
CA ARG A 134 -19.04 -17.26 -16.62
C ARG A 134 -18.81 -16.55 -15.29
N LEU A 135 -18.23 -17.25 -14.31
CA LEU A 135 -17.91 -16.65 -13.02
C LEU A 135 -16.90 -15.52 -13.17
N ALA A 136 -15.87 -15.70 -14.01
CA ALA A 136 -14.90 -14.65 -14.31
C ALA A 136 -15.59 -13.39 -14.91
N ALA A 137 -16.47 -13.57 -15.90
CA ALA A 137 -17.22 -12.48 -16.51
C ALA A 137 -18.19 -11.79 -15.53
N THR A 138 -18.84 -12.55 -14.63
CA THR A 138 -19.70 -11.98 -13.59
C THR A 138 -18.89 -11.14 -12.60
N LEU A 139 -17.72 -11.62 -12.16
CA LEU A 139 -16.83 -10.87 -11.28
C LEU A 139 -16.31 -9.60 -11.96
N GLU A 140 -15.92 -9.69 -13.23
CA GLU A 140 -15.52 -8.53 -14.02
C GLU A 140 -16.64 -7.47 -14.07
N THR A 141 -17.86 -7.90 -14.40
CA THR A 141 -19.02 -7.00 -14.47
C THR A 141 -19.32 -6.37 -13.11
N TYR A 142 -19.24 -7.16 -12.04
CA TYR A 142 -19.47 -6.68 -10.67
C TYR A 142 -18.45 -5.62 -10.27
N VAL A 143 -17.14 -5.89 -10.47
CA VAL A 143 -16.11 -4.93 -10.06
C VAL A 143 -16.13 -3.70 -10.94
N ASN A 144 -16.23 -3.84 -12.26
CA ASN A 144 -16.30 -2.69 -13.18
C ASN A 144 -17.54 -1.83 -12.93
N GLY A 145 -18.68 -2.45 -12.61
CA GLY A 145 -19.89 -1.75 -12.18
C GLY A 145 -19.65 -0.97 -10.89
N ALA A 146 -19.03 -1.58 -9.88
CA ALA A 146 -18.70 -0.90 -8.63
C ALA A 146 -17.70 0.26 -8.82
N VAL A 147 -16.71 0.10 -9.70
CA VAL A 147 -15.76 1.17 -10.05
C VAL A 147 -16.49 2.37 -10.64
N ARG A 148 -17.45 2.13 -11.52
CA ARG A 148 -18.26 3.19 -12.16
C ARG A 148 -19.22 3.85 -11.17
N ASP A 149 -19.92 3.06 -10.37
CA ASP A 149 -21.04 3.53 -9.56
C ASP A 149 -20.59 4.05 -8.17
N LEU A 150 -19.44 3.59 -7.68
CA LEU A 150 -18.85 3.96 -6.38
C LEU A 150 -17.36 4.35 -6.52
N PRO A 151 -17.02 5.33 -7.39
CA PRO A 151 -15.64 5.64 -7.74
C PRO A 151 -14.76 6.05 -6.55
N LEU A 152 -15.36 6.66 -5.53
CA LEU A 152 -14.66 7.01 -4.29
C LEU A 152 -14.06 5.80 -3.57
N LEU A 153 -14.73 4.65 -3.62
CA LEU A 153 -14.23 3.42 -3.00
C LEU A 153 -13.00 2.86 -3.72
N PHE A 154 -12.71 3.34 -4.93
CA PHE A 154 -11.55 2.95 -5.73
C PHE A 154 -10.52 4.08 -5.84
N ALA A 155 -10.65 5.15 -5.06
CA ALA A 155 -9.70 6.25 -5.01
C ALA A 155 -8.77 6.13 -3.79
N GLY A 156 -7.46 6.22 -4.00
CA GLY A 156 -6.49 6.14 -2.90
C GLY A 156 -6.62 7.27 -1.89
N TRP A 157 -6.89 8.50 -2.34
CA TRP A 157 -7.06 9.66 -1.47
C TRP A 157 -8.23 9.50 -0.49
N PHE A 158 -9.30 8.81 -0.90
CA PHE A 158 -10.47 8.57 -0.07
C PHE A 158 -10.08 7.73 1.15
N TRP A 159 -9.38 6.61 0.91
CA TRP A 159 -8.93 5.72 1.98
C TRP A 159 -7.85 6.34 2.86
N LEU A 160 -6.96 7.16 2.29
CA LEU A 160 -6.02 7.95 3.08
C LEU A 160 -6.76 8.93 4.01
N THR A 161 -7.79 9.60 3.51
CA THR A 161 -8.60 10.53 4.30
C THR A 161 -9.33 9.80 5.44
N VAL A 162 -9.95 8.67 5.14
CA VAL A 162 -10.60 7.80 6.14
C VAL A 162 -9.59 7.37 7.20
N ALA A 163 -8.42 6.89 6.79
CA ALA A 163 -7.35 6.46 7.70
C ALA A 163 -6.92 7.58 8.65
N LEU A 164 -6.66 8.78 8.13
CA LEU A 164 -6.27 9.95 8.93
C LEU A 164 -7.37 10.38 9.91
N VAL A 165 -8.63 10.39 9.47
CA VAL A 165 -9.77 10.71 10.35
C VAL A 165 -9.89 9.70 11.48
N LEU A 166 -9.74 8.41 11.20
CA LEU A 166 -9.83 7.36 12.24
C LEU A 166 -8.63 7.38 13.18
N ALA A 167 -7.43 7.72 12.69
CA ALA A 167 -6.22 7.86 13.51
C ALA A 167 -6.29 9.07 14.46
N LEU A 168 -6.85 10.18 14.00
CA LEU A 168 -6.93 11.44 14.76
C LEU A 168 -8.19 11.53 15.61
N ARG A 169 -9.31 10.96 15.14
CA ARG A 169 -10.63 11.03 15.79
C ARG A 169 -11.30 9.66 15.87
N PRO A 170 -10.70 8.70 16.61
CA PRO A 170 -11.26 7.34 16.70
C PRO A 170 -12.65 7.29 17.35
N GLY A 171 -13.00 8.28 18.15
CA GLY A 171 -14.22 8.29 18.96
C GLY A 171 -13.93 8.00 20.43
N ARG A 172 -14.95 7.53 21.14
CA ARG A 172 -14.89 7.14 22.55
C ARG A 172 -15.61 5.82 22.71
N GLY A 173 -15.16 5.01 23.66
CA GLY A 173 -15.75 3.73 23.99
C GLY A 173 -14.77 2.56 23.82
N LEU A 174 -15.32 1.35 23.80
CA LEU A 174 -14.60 0.08 23.74
C LEU A 174 -13.74 -0.05 22.50
N PHE A 175 -14.19 0.45 21.34
CA PHE A 175 -13.47 0.27 20.08
C PHE A 175 -12.57 1.44 19.69
N ALA A 176 -12.47 2.49 20.50
CA ALA A 176 -11.67 3.67 20.18
C ALA A 176 -10.19 3.33 19.90
N LEU A 177 -9.58 2.47 20.72
CA LEU A 177 -8.18 2.09 20.51
C LEU A 177 -7.98 1.21 19.26
N PRO A 178 -8.75 0.11 19.04
CA PRO A 178 -8.71 -0.64 17.79
C PRO A 178 -8.91 0.21 16.53
N VAL A 179 -9.91 1.12 16.55
CA VAL A 179 -10.19 2.03 15.43
C VAL A 179 -8.99 2.94 15.16
N ARG A 180 -8.36 3.48 16.21
CA ARG A 180 -7.17 4.31 16.08
C ARG A 180 -6.01 3.52 15.48
N ALA A 181 -5.79 2.30 15.94
CA ALA A 181 -4.72 1.43 15.46
C ALA A 181 -4.91 1.08 13.96
N LEU A 182 -6.13 0.77 13.54
CA LEU A 182 -6.47 0.55 12.13
C LEU A 182 -6.23 1.80 11.29
N GLY A 183 -6.62 2.99 11.79
CA GLY A 183 -6.35 4.26 11.12
C GLY A 183 -4.86 4.54 10.94
N ILE A 184 -4.06 4.38 11.99
CA ILE A 184 -2.60 4.56 11.95
C ILE A 184 -1.96 3.55 11.00
N SER A 185 -2.32 2.27 11.09
CA SER A 185 -1.80 1.21 10.21
C SER A 185 -2.12 1.49 8.75
N SER A 186 -3.35 1.91 8.44
CA SER A 186 -3.78 2.25 7.08
C SER A 186 -3.02 3.46 6.52
N ALA A 187 -2.86 4.50 7.34
CA ALA A 187 -2.14 5.71 6.94
C ALA A 187 -0.65 5.41 6.72
N ALA A 188 -0.01 4.70 7.64
CA ALA A 188 1.39 4.29 7.51
C ALA A 188 1.62 3.40 6.28
N TYR A 189 0.67 2.52 5.96
CA TYR A 189 0.74 1.67 4.78
C TYR A 189 0.71 2.45 3.47
N ILE A 190 -0.27 3.36 3.28
CA ILE A 190 -0.33 4.20 2.06
C ILE A 190 0.88 5.12 1.99
N LEU A 191 1.20 5.85 3.06
CA LEU A 191 2.31 6.79 3.07
C LEU A 191 3.66 6.09 2.87
N GLY A 192 3.79 4.85 3.33
CA GLY A 192 4.98 4.02 3.12
C GLY A 192 5.25 3.69 1.66
N TYR A 193 4.25 3.81 0.77
CA TYR A 193 4.47 3.65 -0.68
C TYR A 193 5.06 4.88 -1.37
N PHE A 194 5.05 6.06 -0.73
CA PHE A 194 5.60 7.29 -1.33
C PHE A 194 7.01 7.10 -1.94
N PRO A 195 7.99 6.49 -1.24
CA PRO A 195 9.33 6.30 -1.81
C PRO A 195 9.49 5.07 -2.71
N ILE A 196 8.53 4.14 -2.76
CA ILE A 196 8.73 2.80 -3.33
C ILE A 196 7.66 2.35 -4.32
N VAL A 197 6.61 3.14 -4.57
CA VAL A 197 5.55 2.78 -5.52
C VAL A 197 6.14 2.69 -6.93
N PRO A 198 6.05 1.52 -7.60
CA PRO A 198 6.55 1.38 -8.97
C PRO A 198 5.48 1.71 -10.02
N VAL A 199 4.20 1.59 -9.65
CA VAL A 199 3.04 1.84 -10.54
C VAL A 199 1.81 2.23 -9.72
N SER A 200 0.90 3.00 -10.30
CA SER A 200 -0.32 3.51 -9.65
C SER A 200 -1.44 2.46 -9.48
N ASP A 201 -1.13 1.19 -9.23
CA ASP A 201 -2.15 0.15 -9.14
C ASP A 201 -2.97 0.22 -7.85
N TYR A 202 -4.29 0.04 -7.97
CA TYR A 202 -5.22 0.07 -6.85
C TYR A 202 -4.97 -1.05 -5.82
N ARG A 203 -4.23 -2.10 -6.19
CA ARG A 203 -3.79 -3.17 -5.27
C ARG A 203 -2.99 -2.64 -4.08
N TYR A 204 -2.29 -1.51 -4.24
CA TYR A 204 -1.54 -0.86 -3.17
C TYR A 204 -2.45 -0.13 -2.16
N VAL A 205 -3.75 -0.06 -2.41
CA VAL A 205 -4.77 0.59 -1.56
C VAL A 205 -5.70 -0.43 -0.87
N TYR A 206 -5.58 -1.73 -1.18
CA TYR A 206 -6.47 -2.78 -0.64
C TYR A 206 -6.48 -2.85 0.89
N TRP A 207 -5.30 -2.85 1.53
CA TRP A 207 -5.24 -2.90 2.99
C TRP A 207 -5.94 -1.70 3.65
N PRO A 208 -5.65 -0.44 3.26
CA PRO A 208 -6.38 0.73 3.73
C PRO A 208 -7.89 0.65 3.53
N ALA A 209 -8.35 0.10 2.41
CA ALA A 209 -9.77 -0.11 2.15
C ALA A 209 -10.41 -1.09 3.14
N ILE A 210 -9.75 -2.23 3.37
CA ILE A 210 -10.22 -3.26 4.31
C ILE A 210 -10.20 -2.73 5.74
N ALA A 211 -9.08 -2.16 6.19
CA ALA A 211 -8.90 -1.67 7.54
C ALA A 211 -9.81 -0.46 7.85
N GLY A 212 -9.97 0.45 6.88
CA GLY A 212 -10.93 1.56 6.97
C GLY A 212 -12.37 1.08 7.09
N THR A 213 -12.77 0.10 6.26
CA THR A 213 -14.11 -0.50 6.32
C THR A 213 -14.38 -1.16 7.67
N LEU A 214 -13.43 -1.97 8.17
CA LEU A 214 -13.53 -2.62 9.47
C LEU A 214 -13.64 -1.60 10.61
N ALA A 215 -12.83 -0.55 10.59
CA ALA A 215 -12.88 0.51 11.59
C ALA A 215 -14.22 1.26 11.58
N LEU A 216 -14.76 1.56 10.40
CA LEU A 216 -16.09 2.16 10.25
C LEU A 216 -17.19 1.24 10.79
N LEU A 217 -17.10 -0.07 10.55
CA LEU A 217 -18.03 -1.06 11.08
C LEU A 217 -17.99 -1.11 12.61
N LEU A 218 -16.80 -1.15 13.22
CA LEU A 218 -16.64 -1.14 14.68
C LEU A 218 -17.25 0.12 15.30
N ARG A 219 -17.04 1.28 14.68
CA ARG A 219 -17.68 2.53 15.13
C ARG A 219 -19.19 2.51 15.00
N TRP A 220 -19.71 1.91 13.93
CA TRP A 220 -21.15 1.78 13.73
C TRP A 220 -21.77 0.87 14.80
N LEU A 221 -21.16 -0.28 15.08
CA LEU A 221 -21.60 -1.21 16.13
C LEU A 221 -21.63 -0.55 17.51
N GLU A 222 -20.64 0.28 17.82
CA GLU A 222 -20.59 1.02 19.09
C GLU A 222 -21.71 2.04 19.23
N ARG A 223 -22.08 2.73 18.14
CA ARG A 223 -23.21 3.67 18.13
C ARG A 223 -24.57 2.97 18.19
N ALA A 224 -24.66 1.78 17.61
CA ALA A 224 -25.88 0.98 17.58
C ALA A 224 -26.14 0.24 18.91
N ALA A 225 -25.15 0.14 19.79
CA ALA A 225 -25.31 -0.48 21.10
C ALA A 225 -26.25 0.36 21.98
N PRO A 226 -27.31 -0.21 22.55
CA PRO A 226 -28.19 0.52 23.46
C PRO A 226 -27.40 0.99 24.70
N PRO A 227 -27.74 2.15 25.28
CA PRO A 227 -27.10 2.62 26.51
C PRO A 227 -27.27 1.54 27.59
N ALA A 228 -26.16 1.18 28.24
CA ALA A 228 -26.20 0.26 29.36
C ALA A 228 -27.23 0.76 30.39
N ALA A 229 -28.20 -0.08 30.74
CA ALA A 229 -29.19 0.25 31.76
C ALA A 229 -28.46 0.72 33.02
N ALA A 230 -28.85 1.88 33.55
CA ALA A 230 -28.28 2.41 34.77
C ALA A 230 -28.30 1.31 35.85
N PRO A 231 -27.22 1.10 36.63
CA PRO A 231 -27.26 0.17 37.73
C PRO A 231 -28.41 0.59 38.63
N GLY A 232 -29.43 -0.28 38.75
CA GLY A 232 -30.58 -0.04 39.62
C GLY A 232 -30.08 0.24 41.04
N PRO A 233 -30.85 1.00 41.84
CA PRO A 233 -30.44 1.36 43.20
C PRO A 233 -30.11 0.07 43.96
N GLY A 234 -28.82 -0.13 44.24
CA GLY A 234 -28.35 -1.27 45.02
C GLY A 234 -29.03 -1.25 46.39
N PRO A 235 -29.32 -2.42 46.98
CA PRO A 235 -30.01 -2.48 48.27
C PRO A 235 -29.23 -1.66 49.30
N ALA A 236 -29.93 -0.71 49.91
CA ALA A 236 -29.40 0.17 50.94
C ALA A 236 -28.68 -0.67 52.00
N ARG A 237 -27.39 -0.38 52.18
CA ARG A 237 -26.54 -1.01 53.19
C ARG A 237 -27.10 -0.58 54.56
N ALA A 238 -27.87 -1.45 55.20
CA ALA A 238 -28.41 -1.22 56.54
C ALA A 238 -27.24 -0.91 57.49
N ALA A 239 -27.26 0.28 58.08
CA ALA A 239 -26.30 0.70 59.08
C ALA A 239 -26.39 -0.25 60.29
N ARG A 240 -25.32 -1.00 60.56
CA ARG A 240 -25.14 -1.64 61.86
C ARG A 240 -24.78 -0.55 62.87
N SER A 241 -25.67 -0.32 63.82
CA SER A 241 -25.38 0.39 65.06
C SER A 241 -24.45 -0.48 65.92
N GLU A 242 -23.20 -0.06 66.11
CA GLU A 242 -22.35 -0.58 67.18
C GLU A 242 -22.69 0.12 68.51
N PRO A 243 -22.80 -0.60 69.64
CA PRO A 243 -22.97 0.02 70.95
C PRO A 243 -21.61 0.54 71.46
N GLY A 244 -21.58 1.82 71.85
CA GLY A 244 -20.40 2.48 72.41
C GLY A 244 -19.90 1.82 73.70
N GLY A 245 -18.65 1.37 73.68
CA GLY A 245 -17.88 1.02 74.87
C GLY A 245 -17.22 2.27 75.45
N ALA A 246 -17.56 2.61 76.69
CA ALA A 246 -16.91 3.65 77.46
C ALA A 246 -15.49 3.24 77.86
N VAL A 247 -14.53 4.15 77.71
CA VAL A 247 -13.16 4.05 78.24
C VAL A 247 -13.10 4.88 79.53
N PRO A 248 -12.64 4.35 80.66
CA PRO A 248 -12.45 5.12 81.89
C PRO A 248 -11.10 5.87 81.91
N ASP A 249 -11.10 7.08 82.48
CA ASP A 249 -9.94 7.97 82.64
C ASP A 249 -8.89 7.42 83.61
N PRO A 250 -7.60 7.77 83.42
CA PRO A 250 -6.51 7.35 84.29
C PRO A 250 -6.36 8.25 85.54
N ALA A 251 -6.00 7.64 86.67
CA ALA A 251 -5.47 8.28 87.86
C ALA A 251 -4.02 7.83 88.09
#